data_AF-A0A7Y9ES58-F1
#
_entry.id   AF-A0A7Y9ES58-F1
#
_cell.length_a   1.000
_cell.length_b   1.000
_cell.length_c   1.000
_cell.angle_alpha   90.00
_cell.angle_beta   90.00
_cell.angle_gamma   90.00
#
_symmetry.space_group_name_H-M   'P 1'
#
loop_
_entity.id
_entity.type
_entity.pdbx_description
1 polymer ?
#
loop_
_entity_poly.entity_id
_entity_poly.type
_entity_poly.pdbx_seq_one_letter_code
_entity_poly.pdbx_strand_id
1 'polypeptide(L)'
;MIRDDRGSTLPLLLGYVVLALAVVYVCVCATDLYVAQRRLDSVADAAALAGADGFTIEVDADGVRAHLTDGAVREQAQAVVDVLARAQLVDAASPDGASARVTVSAQWSPPLFSEVVPDLVVLRSTATSRTALR
;
A
#
# COMPACT_ATOMS: atom_id res chain seq x y z
N MET A 1 48.18 -35.83 25.95
CA MET A 1 47.55 -35.59 24.65
C MET A 1 46.17 -35.00 24.92
N ILE A 2 46.08 -33.68 25.11
CA ILE A 2 44.82 -32.98 25.39
C ILE A 2 44.23 -32.62 24.03
N ARG A 3 43.17 -33.32 23.65
CA ARG A 3 42.46 -33.10 22.40
C ARG A 3 41.57 -31.86 22.62
N ASP A 4 41.86 -30.80 21.89
CA ASP A 4 41.27 -29.48 22.08
C ASP A 4 39.87 -29.44 21.44
N ASP A 5 38.87 -30.02 22.12
CA ASP A 5 37.46 -30.02 21.69
C ASP A 5 36.81 -28.61 21.74
N ARG A 6 37.56 -27.57 22.15
CA ARG A 6 37.12 -26.16 22.14
C ARG A 6 36.80 -25.62 20.74
N GLY A 7 37.29 -26.26 19.68
CA GLY A 7 37.03 -25.86 18.29
C GLY A 7 35.65 -26.26 17.75
N SER A 8 34.94 -27.21 18.38
CA SER A 8 33.68 -27.75 17.82
C SER A 8 32.45 -26.91 18.18
N THR A 9 32.46 -26.20 19.30
CA THR A 9 31.29 -25.45 19.77
C THR A 9 31.19 -24.06 19.15
N LEU A 10 32.33 -23.42 18.87
CA LEU A 10 32.39 -22.05 18.35
C LEU A 10 31.74 -21.91 16.96
N PRO A 11 32.02 -22.79 15.97
CA PRO A 11 31.36 -22.74 14.67
C PRO A 11 29.85 -23.05 14.75
N LEU A 12 29.46 -23.98 15.62
CA LEU A 12 28.05 -24.35 15.81
C LEU A 12 27.26 -23.20 16.45
N LEU A 13 27.86 -22.54 17.45
CA LEU A 13 27.31 -21.35 18.08
C LEU A 13 27.20 -20.20 17.07
N LEU A 14 28.23 -19.97 16.25
CA LEU A 14 28.19 -18.97 15.18
C LEU A 14 27.05 -19.27 14.19
N GLY A 15 26.92 -20.51 13.74
CA GLY A 15 25.84 -20.93 12.85
C GLY A 15 24.46 -20.69 13.46
N TYR A 16 24.29 -20.99 14.76
CA TYR A 16 23.03 -20.75 15.46
C TYR A 16 22.73 -19.26 15.64
N VAL A 17 23.75 -18.44 15.91
CA VAL A 17 23.62 -16.98 15.97
C VAL A 17 23.21 -16.42 14.61
N VAL A 18 23.85 -16.84 13.53
CA VAL A 18 23.50 -16.43 12.17
C VAL A 18 22.06 -16.86 11.83
N LEU A 19 21.67 -18.09 12.17
CA LEU A 19 20.32 -18.57 11.97
C LEU A 19 19.29 -17.75 12.77
N ALA A 20 19.58 -17.47 14.04
CA ALA A 20 18.72 -16.65 14.89
C ALA A 20 18.57 -15.22 14.32
N LEU A 21 19.66 -14.61 13.88
CA LEU A 21 19.64 -13.30 13.23
C LEU A 21 18.86 -13.33 11.92
N ALA A 22 18.99 -14.39 11.11
CA ALA A 22 18.22 -14.55 9.88
C ALA A 22 16.71 -14.65 10.17
N VAL A 23 16.30 -15.40 11.19
CA VAL A 23 14.89 -15.50 11.60
C VAL A 23 14.37 -14.15 12.08
N VAL A 24 15.12 -13.45 12.94
CA VAL A 24 14.75 -12.10 13.39
C VAL A 24 14.63 -11.14 12.20
N TYR A 25 15.55 -11.21 11.25
CA TYR A 25 15.51 -10.39 10.04
C TYR A 25 14.26 -10.65 9.20
N VAL A 26 13.89 -11.91 9.00
CA VAL A 26 12.65 -12.28 8.30
C VAL A 26 11.41 -11.73 9.03
N CYS A 27 11.37 -11.82 10.37
CA CYS A 27 10.27 -11.25 11.16
C CYS A 27 10.18 -9.73 10.99
N VAL A 28 11.31 -9.02 10.97
CA VAL A 28 11.34 -7.58 10.70
C VAL A 28 10.79 -7.28 9.30
N CYS A 29 11.24 -8.02 8.27
CA CYS A 29 10.74 -7.83 6.90
C CYS A 29 9.24 -8.08 6.79
N ALA A 30 8.75 -9.16 7.41
CA ALA A 30 7.32 -9.49 7.42
C ALA A 30 6.50 -8.39 8.11
N THR A 31 7.02 -7.85 9.22
CA THR A 31 6.36 -6.76 9.96
C THR A 31 6.34 -5.47 9.15
N ASP A 32 7.46 -5.12 8.52
CA ASP A 32 7.56 -3.93 7.67
C ASP A 32 6.64 -4.03 6.44
N LEU A 33 6.63 -5.18 5.77
CA LEU A 33 5.71 -5.47 4.66
C LEU A 33 4.25 -5.33 5.10
N TYR A 34 3.89 -5.89 6.26
CA TYR A 34 2.55 -5.78 6.80
C TYR A 34 2.15 -4.31 7.08
N VAL A 35 3.07 -3.54 7.68
CA VAL A 35 2.84 -2.10 7.92
C VAL A 35 2.72 -1.33 6.60
N ALA A 36 3.55 -1.63 5.60
CA ALA A 36 3.50 -1.02 4.29
C ALA A 36 2.15 -1.29 3.59
N GLN A 37 1.67 -2.54 3.63
CA GLN A 37 0.35 -2.90 3.11
C GLN A 37 -0.75 -2.12 3.82
N ARG A 38 -0.71 -2.06 5.16
CA ARG A 38 -1.74 -1.36 5.94
C ARG A 38 -1.77 0.14 5.67
N ARG A 39 -0.60 0.75 5.44
CA ARG A 39 -0.50 2.14 4.99
C ARG A 39 -1.11 2.31 3.60
N LEU A 40 -0.83 1.41 2.67
CA LEU A 40 -1.40 1.47 1.32
C LEU A 40 -2.94 1.35 1.34
N ASP A 41 -3.49 0.49 2.19
CA ASP A 41 -4.95 0.39 2.38
C ASP A 41 -5.54 1.72 2.84
N SER A 42 -4.91 2.40 3.80
CA SER A 42 -5.37 3.73 4.25
C SER A 42 -5.28 4.81 3.16
N VAL A 43 -4.29 4.72 2.26
CA VAL A 43 -4.17 5.61 1.11
C VAL A 43 -5.29 5.34 0.11
N ALA A 44 -5.59 4.06 -0.16
CA ALA A 44 -6.69 3.66 -1.03
C ALA A 44 -8.02 4.22 -0.49
N ASP A 45 -8.28 4.06 0.81
CA ASP A 45 -9.50 4.54 1.47
C ASP A 45 -9.62 6.07 1.38
N ALA A 46 -8.53 6.81 1.66
CA ALA A 46 -8.52 8.26 1.55
C ALA A 46 -8.74 8.74 0.12
N ALA A 47 -8.11 8.08 -0.86
CA ALA A 47 -8.27 8.41 -2.28
C ALA A 47 -9.68 8.08 -2.79
N ALA A 48 -10.29 6.98 -2.34
CA ALA A 48 -11.67 6.65 -2.65
C ALA A 48 -12.66 7.64 -2.02
N LEU A 49 -12.40 8.10 -0.80
CA LEU A 49 -13.20 9.15 -0.16
C LEU A 49 -13.14 10.47 -0.93
N ALA A 50 -11.94 10.95 -1.26
CA ALA A 50 -11.78 12.15 -2.08
C ALA A 50 -12.40 11.99 -3.47
N GLY A 51 -12.28 10.79 -4.07
CA GLY A 51 -12.94 10.45 -5.33
C GLY A 51 -14.47 10.57 -5.24
N ALA A 52 -15.07 10.17 -4.11
CA ALA A 52 -16.52 10.28 -3.90
C ALA A 52 -17.00 11.72 -3.68
N ASP A 53 -16.11 12.62 -3.24
CA ASP A 53 -16.35 14.07 -3.12
C ASP A 53 -16.19 14.83 -4.45
N GLY A 54 -15.62 14.19 -5.48
CA GLY A 54 -15.49 14.74 -6.84
C GLY A 54 -16.81 14.78 -7.63
N PHE A 55 -17.94 14.98 -6.98
CA PHE A 55 -19.24 15.03 -7.67
C PHE A 55 -19.39 16.33 -8.46
N THR A 56 -19.93 16.22 -9.67
CA THR A 56 -20.35 17.37 -10.46
C THR A 56 -21.84 17.56 -10.28
N ILE A 57 -22.26 18.81 -10.03
CA ILE A 57 -23.67 19.15 -9.87
C ILE A 57 -24.23 19.47 -11.25
N GLU A 58 -25.10 18.60 -11.77
CA GLU A 58 -25.88 18.89 -12.97
C GLU A 58 -27.28 19.36 -12.57
N VAL A 59 -27.71 20.47 -13.17
CA VAL A 59 -29.04 21.03 -12.98
C VAL A 59 -29.85 20.66 -14.21
N ASP A 60 -30.82 19.77 -14.04
CA ASP A 60 -31.76 19.38 -15.09
C ASP A 60 -33.15 19.99 -14.79
N ALA A 61 -34.04 19.97 -15.79
CA ALA A 61 -35.38 20.56 -15.72
C ALA A 61 -36.26 19.99 -14.57
N ASP A 62 -35.89 18.83 -14.02
CA ASP A 62 -36.59 18.10 -12.96
C ASP A 62 -35.90 18.20 -11.57
N GLY A 63 -34.77 18.92 -11.46
CA GLY A 63 -34.07 19.14 -10.20
C GLY A 63 -32.53 19.15 -10.30
N VAL A 64 -31.87 19.40 -9.16
CA VAL A 64 -30.41 19.35 -9.01
C VAL A 64 -30.00 17.92 -8.67
N ARG A 65 -29.16 17.27 -9.50
CA ARG A 65 -28.60 15.93 -9.21
C ARG A 65 -27.08 15.97 -9.17
N ALA A 66 -26.51 15.37 -8.14
CA ALA A 66 -25.07 15.11 -8.09
C ALA A 66 -24.76 13.87 -8.94
N HIS A 67 -23.90 14.01 -9.94
CA HIS A 67 -23.39 12.90 -10.76
C HIS A 67 -21.90 12.74 -10.55
N LEU A 68 -21.45 11.50 -10.36
CA LEU A 68 -20.04 11.15 -10.25
C LEU A 68 -19.53 10.69 -11.62
N THR A 69 -18.46 11.31 -12.12
CA THR A 69 -17.84 10.94 -13.40
C THR A 69 -16.46 10.33 -13.18
N ASP A 70 -16.06 9.39 -14.02
CA ASP A 70 -14.73 8.76 -13.94
C ASP A 70 -13.58 9.78 -14.00
N GLY A 71 -13.77 10.88 -14.73
CA GLY A 71 -12.80 11.97 -14.82
C GLY A 71 -12.60 12.69 -13.49
N ALA A 72 -13.69 13.08 -12.83
CA ALA A 72 -13.63 13.79 -11.57
C ALA A 72 -13.14 12.90 -10.41
N VAL A 73 -13.52 11.62 -10.39
CA VAL A 73 -12.99 10.64 -9.42
C VAL A 73 -11.47 10.51 -9.56
N ARG A 74 -10.96 10.43 -10.80
CA ARG A 74 -9.53 10.28 -11.06
C ARG A 74 -8.74 11.51 -10.65
N GLU A 75 -9.23 12.70 -10.95
CA GLU A 75 -8.56 13.96 -10.58
C GLU A 75 -8.43 14.11 -9.05
N GLN A 76 -9.51 13.88 -8.31
CA GLN A 76 -9.51 13.99 -6.85
C GLN A 76 -8.68 12.88 -6.19
N ALA A 77 -8.78 11.63 -6.68
CA ALA A 77 -7.98 10.53 -6.18
C ALA A 77 -6.47 10.75 -6.43
N GLN A 78 -6.10 11.28 -7.60
CA GLN A 78 -4.72 11.58 -7.94
C GLN A 78 -4.12 12.63 -6.99
N ALA A 79 -4.87 13.69 -6.67
CA ALA A 79 -4.41 14.73 -5.76
C ALA A 79 -4.06 14.17 -4.36
N VAL A 80 -4.82 13.20 -3.85
CA VAL A 80 -4.52 12.53 -2.58
C VAL A 80 -3.27 11.64 -2.69
N VAL A 81 -3.15 10.89 -3.78
CA VAL A 81 -2.01 9.98 -4.00
C VAL A 81 -0.70 10.76 -4.18
N ASP A 82 -0.73 11.90 -4.88
CA ASP A 82 0.46 12.74 -5.12
C ASP A 82 1.04 13.34 -3.83
N VAL A 83 0.18 13.66 -2.86
CA VAL A 83 0.63 14.13 -1.53
C VAL A 83 1.25 13.00 -0.73
N LEU A 84 0.76 11.77 -0.89
CA LEU A 84 1.21 10.58 -0.18
C LEU A 84 2.35 9.90 -0.96
N ALA A 85 3.53 10.49 -0.86
CA ALA A 85 4.75 9.97 -1.49
C ALA A 85 4.91 8.46 -1.21
N ARG A 86 5.18 7.68 -2.27
CA ARG A 86 5.38 6.22 -2.34
C ARG A 86 4.15 5.38 -2.76
N ALA A 87 3.02 6.00 -3.08
CA ALA A 87 1.92 5.33 -3.78
C ALA A 87 1.77 5.87 -5.22
N GLN A 88 1.24 5.05 -6.11
CA GLN A 88 0.90 5.39 -7.48
C GLN A 88 -0.55 4.98 -7.75
N LEU A 89 -1.32 5.87 -8.38
CA LEU A 89 -2.67 5.58 -8.82
C LEU A 89 -2.61 4.61 -10.00
N VAL A 90 -3.31 3.50 -9.90
CA VAL A 90 -3.42 2.51 -10.99
C VAL A 90 -4.73 2.72 -11.74
N ASP A 91 -5.83 2.85 -10.99
CA ASP A 91 -7.17 2.98 -11.56
C ASP A 91 -8.07 3.81 -10.64
N ALA A 92 -9.00 4.54 -11.24
CA ALA A 92 -9.99 5.37 -10.56
C ALA A 92 -11.21 5.50 -11.47
N ALA A 93 -12.37 5.03 -10.99
CA ALA A 93 -13.61 4.99 -11.76
C ALA A 93 -14.85 5.04 -10.86
N SER A 94 -16.00 5.40 -11.44
CA SER A 94 -17.31 5.31 -10.82
C SER A 94 -18.20 4.28 -11.53
N PRO A 95 -18.17 3.00 -11.13
CA PRO A 95 -18.86 1.93 -11.85
C PRO A 95 -20.39 2.05 -11.85
N ASP A 96 -20.97 2.77 -10.89
CA ASP A 96 -22.41 2.95 -10.69
C ASP A 96 -22.85 4.43 -10.72
N GLY A 97 -21.93 5.36 -11.03
CA GLY A 97 -22.19 6.81 -11.04
C GLY A 97 -22.46 7.43 -9.65
N ALA A 98 -22.33 6.64 -8.58
CA ALA A 98 -22.64 7.03 -7.20
C ALA A 98 -21.57 6.59 -6.18
N SER A 99 -20.67 5.71 -6.57
CA SER A 99 -19.55 5.21 -5.78
C SER A 99 -18.24 5.48 -6.52
N ALA A 100 -17.21 5.90 -5.80
CA ALA A 100 -15.84 5.99 -6.31
C ALA A 100 -15.09 4.71 -5.95
N ARG A 101 -14.50 4.05 -6.94
CA ARG A 101 -13.55 2.94 -6.77
C ARG A 101 -12.16 3.42 -7.17
N VAL A 102 -11.19 3.23 -6.28
CA VAL A 102 -9.81 3.65 -6.49
C VAL A 102 -8.86 2.50 -6.18
N THR A 103 -7.93 2.25 -7.08
CA THR A 103 -6.85 1.27 -6.93
C THR A 103 -5.50 1.99 -6.92
N VAL A 104 -4.73 1.76 -5.86
CA VAL A 104 -3.38 2.29 -5.69
C VAL A 104 -2.36 1.16 -5.61
N SER A 105 -1.12 1.47 -5.96
CA SER A 105 0.01 0.54 -5.86
C SER A 105 1.22 1.21 -5.21
N ALA A 106 2.05 0.42 -4.56
CA ALA A 106 3.32 0.87 -3.99
C ALA A 106 4.39 -0.21 -4.19
N GLN A 107 5.64 0.21 -4.32
CA GLN A 107 6.77 -0.71 -4.34
C GLN A 107 7.33 -0.86 -2.93
N TRP A 108 7.56 -2.10 -2.51
CA TRP A 108 8.16 -2.42 -1.22
C TRP A 108 9.60 -2.94 -1.39
N SER A 109 10.49 -2.39 -0.56
CA SER A 109 11.91 -2.72 -0.51
C SER A 109 12.31 -3.23 0.88
N PRO A 110 13.15 -4.28 1.01
CA PRO A 110 13.62 -4.76 2.30
C PRO A 110 14.48 -3.71 3.04
N PRO A 111 14.33 -3.52 4.36
CA PRO A 111 14.93 -2.39 5.09
C PRO A 111 16.46 -2.44 5.26
N LEU A 112 17.11 -3.61 5.09
CA LEU A 112 18.56 -3.77 5.27
C LEU A 112 19.32 -4.26 4.02
N PHE A 113 18.60 -4.67 2.96
CA PHE A 113 19.20 -5.19 1.73
C PHE A 113 18.61 -4.54 0.47
N SER A 114 18.02 -3.34 0.57
CA SER A 114 17.40 -2.65 -0.57
C SER A 114 18.36 -2.37 -1.73
N GLU A 115 19.64 -2.09 -1.45
CA GLU A 115 20.67 -1.86 -2.49
C GLU A 115 21.11 -3.15 -3.19
N VAL A 116 21.02 -4.29 -2.50
CA VAL A 116 21.44 -5.61 -3.02
C VAL A 116 20.27 -6.32 -3.71
N VAL A 117 19.05 -6.03 -3.25
CA VAL A 117 17.82 -6.67 -3.68
C VAL A 117 16.82 -5.56 -4.06
N PRO A 118 16.85 -5.11 -5.34
CA PRO A 118 15.94 -4.08 -5.80
C PRO A 118 14.47 -4.52 -5.69
N ASP A 119 13.57 -3.53 -5.62
CA ASP A 119 12.15 -3.63 -5.28
C ASP A 119 11.51 -4.97 -5.65
N LEU A 120 11.23 -5.78 -4.62
CA LEU A 120 10.91 -7.19 -4.82
C LEU A 120 9.41 -7.47 -4.89
N VAL A 121 8.58 -6.56 -4.34
CA VAL A 121 7.15 -6.78 -4.17
C VAL A 121 6.36 -5.53 -4.53
N VAL A 122 5.45 -5.67 -5.50
CA VAL A 122 4.44 -4.65 -5.80
C VAL A 122 3.23 -4.90 -4.91
N LEU A 123 2.94 -3.95 -4.04
CA LEU A 123 1.73 -3.91 -3.23
C LEU A 123 0.62 -3.24 -4.02
N ARG A 124 -0.60 -3.73 -3.90
CA ARG A 124 -1.79 -3.16 -4.52
C ARG A 124 -2.94 -3.17 -3.53
N SER A 125 -3.68 -2.08 -3.47
CA SER A 125 -4.90 -1.99 -2.67
C SER A 125 -6.00 -1.30 -3.46
N THR A 126 -7.24 -1.72 -3.23
CA THR A 126 -8.43 -1.17 -3.88
C THR A 126 -9.46 -0.84 -2.83
N ALA A 127 -9.94 0.39 -2.82
CA ALA A 127 -10.99 0.87 -1.93
C ALA A 127 -12.20 1.34 -2.75
N THR A 128 -13.36 1.37 -2.10
CA THR A 128 -14.59 1.88 -2.68
C THR A 128 -15.33 2.72 -1.64
N SER A 129 -15.67 3.96 -2.00
CA SER A 129 -16.45 4.87 -1.15
C SER A 129 -17.71 5.31 -1.90
N ARG A 130 -18.80 5.56 -1.17
CA ARG A 130 -20.08 5.99 -1.75
C ARG A 130 -20.31 7.47 -1.43
N THR A 131 -20.80 8.24 -2.41
CA THR A 131 -21.15 9.65 -2.20
C THR A 131 -22.32 9.77 -1.22
N ALA A 132 -22.18 10.65 -0.22
CA ALA A 132 -23.18 10.84 0.86
C ALA A 132 -24.35 11.76 0.49
N LEU A 133 -24.25 12.46 -0.65
CA LEU A 133 -25.25 13.43 -1.12
C LEU A 133 -26.28 12.73 -2.02
N ARG A 134 -27.55 12.83 -1.62
CA ARG A 134 -28.75 12.46 -2.39
C ARG A 134 -29.52 13.71 -2.77
#